data_AF-A0A078BQ91-F1
#
_entry.id   AF-A0A078BQ91-F1
#
_cell.length_a   1.000
_cell.length_b   1.000
_cell.length_c   1.000
_cell.angle_alpha   90.00
_cell.angle_beta   90.00
_cell.angle_gamma   90.00
#
_symmetry.space_group_name_H-M   'P 1'
#
loop_
_entity.id
_entity.type
_entity.pdbx_description
1 polymer ?
#
loop_
_entity_poly.entity_id
_entity_poly.type
_entity_poly.pdbx_seq_one_letter_code
_entity_poly.pdbx_strand_id
1 'polypeptide(L)'
;MSALDTLDSLISQAKVAAEPHQQPEVEAQPAPSASLAPDVSANADPELSVEQQKRIDLLHEYEELTAPQRTERNTAIDAFDADWRERWMKLQGEVEEARAKRSESLTAEGVDAHLHDSLLAKETAVLVEEFEARKDAAARELDKSMPRPARWVDFLGEKAQENPGDPVLESLLEEAKKAPDSGIEGFGGVPPKAVTLSDLVNNIDKDGQIHYKRGLRTVIHDRGSRLDVQRNDDRDIEAALKISAQKFDLQKGLMLTGDLAFKVKAAEIAGKLGYPLQNSEPEVLMAWKKGRDTNPQLKRAVMPSVERGITGDLAVAKPIAERTGPVQLRADPLTVEQAGTLGVTANGDGVVVMPAERVLAAGAAFRETQNVALHILAEADLRKPDGGVDIGKLKELAPNLTRNGSLTELARDVVIVRDDRVIRTRESLDKELEPVFKVAYMTAGERVRENEELAASIAKAQEVERSAAQTQAQEADEKSLLVRNADKALDKEIAEKAAKQEGREEKQEREIKSEEKAIPAPAVFRSGRTGRGMDMGQGIGF
;
A
#
# COMPACT_ATOMS: atom_id res chain seq x y z
N MET A 1 4.21 -16.84 -50.16
CA MET A 1 5.17 -17.23 -49.10
C MET A 1 4.67 -16.55 -47.85
N SER A 2 4.09 -17.31 -46.93
CA SER A 2 3.49 -16.81 -45.70
C SER A 2 4.52 -16.86 -44.58
N ALA A 3 4.35 -16.05 -43.53
CA ALA A 3 5.23 -16.05 -42.36
C ALA A 3 5.27 -17.39 -41.57
N LEU A 4 4.46 -18.37 -41.99
CA LEU A 4 4.51 -19.75 -41.49
C LEU A 4 5.67 -20.55 -42.11
N ASP A 5 6.01 -20.31 -43.39
CA ASP A 5 7.08 -21.01 -44.10
C ASP A 5 8.47 -20.77 -43.47
N THR A 6 8.63 -19.65 -42.75
CA THR A 6 9.89 -19.25 -42.10
C THR A 6 10.11 -19.87 -40.72
N LEU A 7 9.06 -20.36 -40.06
CA LEU A 7 9.15 -20.96 -38.72
C LEU A 7 9.63 -22.41 -38.76
N ASP A 8 9.13 -23.22 -39.71
CA ASP A 8 9.58 -24.62 -39.87
C ASP A 8 11.07 -24.72 -40.26
N SER A 9 11.59 -23.71 -40.98
CA SER A 9 13.02 -23.60 -41.31
C SER A 9 13.90 -23.44 -40.05
N LEU A 10 13.45 -22.67 -39.06
CA LEU A 10 14.16 -22.47 -37.79
C LEU A 10 14.07 -23.69 -36.87
N ILE A 11 12.91 -24.34 -36.83
CA ILE A 11 12.71 -25.61 -36.10
C ILE A 11 13.63 -26.71 -36.66
N SER A 12 13.88 -26.72 -37.98
CA SER A 12 14.77 -27.69 -38.63
C SER A 12 16.24 -27.46 -38.29
N GLN A 13 16.69 -26.21 -38.11
CA GLN A 13 18.08 -25.91 -37.72
C GLN A 13 18.36 -26.23 -36.25
N ALA A 14 17.40 -26.01 -35.35
CA ALA A 14 17.55 -26.32 -33.94
C ALA A 14 17.71 -27.83 -33.64
N LYS A 15 17.25 -28.71 -34.56
CA LYS A 15 17.23 -30.17 -34.37
C LYS A 15 18.54 -30.90 -34.71
N VAL A 16 19.53 -30.21 -35.27
CA VAL A 16 20.81 -30.81 -35.73
C VAL A 16 21.96 -30.58 -34.74
N ALA A 17 21.76 -29.73 -33.73
CA ALA A 17 22.81 -29.33 -32.77
C ALA A 17 22.89 -30.20 -31.49
N ALA A 18 22.20 -31.34 -31.44
CA ALA A 18 22.05 -32.15 -30.22
C ALA A 18 22.36 -33.64 -30.44
N GLU A 19 23.63 -33.96 -30.66
CA GLU A 19 24.20 -35.29 -30.41
C GLU A 19 25.45 -35.18 -29.50
N PRO A 20 25.79 -36.21 -28.71
CA PRO A 20 26.53 -36.02 -27.47
C PRO A 20 28.06 -36.09 -27.65
N HIS A 21 28.78 -35.15 -27.04
CA HIS A 21 30.23 -35.26 -26.88
C HIS A 21 30.61 -36.04 -25.61
N GLN A 22 31.62 -36.89 -25.78
CA GLN A 22 32.09 -37.88 -24.82
C GLN A 22 32.86 -37.23 -23.66
N GLN A 23 32.68 -37.77 -22.45
CA GLN A 23 33.61 -37.54 -21.33
C GLN A 23 34.87 -38.38 -21.52
N PRO A 24 36.08 -37.87 -21.24
CA PRO A 24 37.27 -38.68 -21.07
C PRO A 24 37.43 -39.15 -19.61
N GLU A 25 37.75 -40.44 -19.45
CA GLU A 25 38.18 -41.04 -18.19
C GLU A 25 39.51 -40.44 -17.70
N VAL A 26 39.70 -40.35 -16.38
CA VAL A 26 41.03 -40.28 -15.76
C VAL A 26 41.06 -41.25 -14.58
N GLU A 27 42.04 -42.13 -14.58
CA GLU A 27 42.19 -43.24 -13.62
C GLU A 27 42.57 -42.78 -12.20
N ALA A 28 42.28 -43.65 -11.22
CA ALA A 28 42.61 -43.45 -9.81
C ALA A 28 43.98 -44.02 -9.43
N GLN A 29 44.62 -43.47 -8.38
CA GLN A 29 45.47 -44.13 -7.35
C GLN A 29 46.19 -43.07 -6.45
N PRO A 30 46.72 -43.40 -5.26
CA PRO A 30 45.95 -43.67 -4.03
C PRO A 30 46.38 -42.75 -2.85
N ALA A 31 45.80 -42.97 -1.67
CA ALA A 31 45.94 -42.12 -0.47
C ALA A 31 47.35 -42.01 0.14
N PRO A 32 47.55 -41.03 1.04
CA PRO A 32 48.05 -41.37 2.37
C PRO A 32 47.12 -40.92 3.50
N SER A 33 47.07 -41.73 4.57
CA SER A 33 46.23 -41.53 5.75
C SER A 33 46.66 -40.31 6.58
N ALA A 34 45.69 -39.46 6.94
CA ALA A 34 45.87 -38.43 7.98
C ALA A 34 44.65 -38.44 8.92
N SER A 35 44.80 -39.14 10.04
CA SER A 35 43.83 -39.14 11.14
C SER A 35 43.85 -37.79 11.86
N LEU A 36 42.79 -37.01 11.72
CA LEU A 36 42.50 -35.83 12.53
C LEU A 36 41.09 -35.94 13.11
N ALA A 37 40.99 -36.56 14.28
CA ALA A 37 39.77 -36.53 15.08
C ALA A 37 39.57 -35.11 15.64
N PRO A 38 38.37 -34.52 15.52
CA PRO A 38 38.00 -33.38 16.34
C PRO A 38 37.64 -33.89 17.75
N ASP A 39 38.47 -33.54 18.72
CA ASP A 39 38.23 -33.80 20.14
C ASP A 39 37.14 -32.83 20.63
N VAL A 40 35.86 -33.21 20.44
CA VAL A 40 34.71 -32.40 20.84
C VAL A 40 34.24 -32.84 22.22
N SER A 41 34.57 -32.01 23.21
CA SER A 41 34.17 -32.14 24.60
C SER A 41 32.70 -32.48 24.77
N ALA A 42 32.41 -33.44 25.65
CA ALA A 42 31.06 -33.82 26.03
C ALA A 42 30.29 -32.64 26.67
N ASN A 43 29.30 -32.14 25.94
CA ASN A 43 28.10 -31.53 26.50
C ASN A 43 26.94 -32.45 26.11
N ALA A 44 26.17 -32.91 27.10
CA ALA A 44 25.11 -33.88 26.87
C ALA A 44 23.93 -33.22 26.15
N ASP A 45 23.52 -33.79 25.01
CA ASP A 45 22.19 -33.58 24.46
C ASP A 45 21.13 -34.11 25.45
N PRO A 46 19.95 -33.47 25.56
CA PRO A 46 18.84 -34.05 26.30
C PRO A 46 18.33 -35.28 25.53
N GLU A 47 18.44 -36.47 26.13
CA GLU A 47 17.96 -37.72 25.53
C GLU A 47 16.47 -37.60 25.17
N LEU A 48 16.18 -37.71 23.86
CA LEU A 48 14.82 -37.73 23.33
C LEU A 48 14.05 -38.93 23.92
N SER A 49 12.80 -38.71 24.30
CA SER A 49 11.93 -39.80 24.79
C SER A 49 11.72 -40.86 23.69
N VAL A 50 11.42 -42.10 24.09
CA VAL A 50 11.16 -43.19 23.12
C VAL A 50 9.97 -42.83 22.18
N GLU A 51 8.99 -42.07 22.68
CA GLU A 51 7.90 -41.53 21.86
C GLU A 51 8.35 -40.41 20.93
N GLN A 52 9.27 -39.53 21.37
CA GLN A 52 9.88 -38.48 20.54
C GLN A 52 10.68 -39.10 19.40
N GLN A 53 11.58 -40.04 19.69
CA GLN A 53 12.37 -40.72 18.68
C GLN A 53 11.49 -41.39 17.64
N LYS A 54 10.46 -42.15 18.07
CA LYS A 54 9.53 -42.80 17.16
C LYS A 54 8.72 -41.84 16.28
N ARG A 55 8.41 -40.63 16.78
CA ARG A 55 7.80 -39.55 15.97
C ARG A 55 8.77 -39.01 14.91
N ILE A 56 10.06 -38.86 15.24
CA ILE A 56 11.11 -38.50 14.28
C ILE A 56 11.23 -39.57 13.21
N ASP A 57 11.34 -40.84 13.61
CA ASP A 57 11.56 -41.97 12.71
C ASP A 57 10.40 -42.10 11.70
N LEU A 58 9.15 -41.96 12.15
CA LEU A 58 7.97 -41.94 11.27
C LEU A 58 7.91 -40.74 10.33
N LEU A 59 8.35 -39.56 10.79
CA LEU A 59 8.45 -38.38 9.94
C LEU A 59 9.57 -38.54 8.91
N HIS A 60 10.71 -39.12 9.29
CA HIS A 60 11.83 -39.43 8.40
C HIS A 60 11.43 -40.47 7.35
N GLU A 61 10.74 -41.55 7.72
CA GLU A 61 10.23 -42.56 6.76
C GLU A 61 9.28 -41.92 5.74
N TYR A 62 8.35 -41.07 6.19
CA TYR A 62 7.47 -40.31 5.30
C TYR A 62 8.22 -39.32 4.40
N GLU A 63 9.24 -38.65 4.93
CA GLU A 63 10.09 -37.74 4.17
C GLU A 63 10.94 -38.48 3.13
N GLU A 64 11.53 -39.65 3.44
CA GLU A 64 12.25 -40.47 2.47
C GLU A 64 11.34 -40.92 1.31
N LEU A 65 10.09 -41.27 1.59
CA LEU A 65 9.10 -41.66 0.59
C LEU A 65 8.57 -40.49 -0.25
N THR A 66 8.33 -39.32 0.36
CA THR A 66 7.62 -38.21 -0.29
C THR A 66 8.52 -37.05 -0.74
N ALA A 67 9.70 -36.86 -0.16
CA ALA A 67 10.62 -35.78 -0.54
C ALA A 67 11.07 -35.82 -2.01
N PRO A 68 11.34 -36.98 -2.64
CA PRO A 68 11.68 -37.01 -4.07
C PRO A 68 10.52 -36.49 -4.93
N GLN A 69 9.30 -36.99 -4.68
CA GLN A 69 8.09 -36.58 -5.40
C GLN A 69 7.72 -35.12 -5.15
N ARG A 70 7.88 -34.63 -3.92
CA ARG A 70 7.68 -33.22 -3.54
C ARG A 70 8.69 -32.31 -4.23
N THR A 71 9.96 -32.72 -4.28
CA THR A 71 11.04 -31.96 -4.92
C THR A 71 10.80 -31.88 -6.41
N GLU A 72 10.54 -33.02 -7.08
CA GLU A 72 10.19 -33.07 -8.50
C GLU A 72 8.99 -32.16 -8.83
N ARG A 73 7.88 -32.28 -8.07
CA ARG A 73 6.69 -31.44 -8.25
C ARG A 73 7.01 -29.96 -8.07
N ASN A 74 7.71 -29.59 -7.00
CA ASN A 74 8.00 -28.18 -6.71
C ASN A 74 8.96 -27.58 -7.75
N THR A 75 9.98 -28.34 -8.17
CA THR A 75 10.89 -27.94 -9.25
C THR A 75 10.16 -27.80 -10.60
N ALA A 76 9.20 -28.68 -10.90
CA ALA A 76 8.37 -28.55 -12.10
C ALA A 76 7.49 -27.28 -12.08
N ILE A 77 6.93 -26.92 -10.91
CA ILE A 77 6.20 -25.65 -10.71
C ILE A 77 7.14 -24.44 -10.86
N ASP A 78 8.34 -24.48 -10.28
CA ASP A 78 9.32 -23.39 -10.39
C ASP A 78 9.79 -23.19 -11.84
N ALA A 79 10.07 -24.27 -12.57
CA ALA A 79 10.45 -24.23 -13.98
C ALA A 79 9.30 -23.70 -14.86
N PHE A 80 8.06 -24.12 -14.57
CA PHE A 80 6.86 -23.61 -15.24
C PHE A 80 6.68 -22.11 -15.02
N ASP A 81 6.73 -21.63 -13.77
CA ASP A 81 6.59 -20.20 -13.49
C ASP A 81 7.76 -19.36 -14.02
N ALA A 82 8.96 -19.92 -14.17
CA ALA A 82 10.08 -19.26 -14.85
C ALA A 82 9.82 -19.11 -16.37
N ASP A 83 9.49 -20.20 -17.07
CA ASP A 83 9.15 -20.18 -18.52
C ASP A 83 7.98 -19.24 -18.81
N TRP A 84 6.91 -19.29 -18.02
CA TRP A 84 5.77 -18.39 -18.19
C TRP A 84 6.07 -16.93 -17.79
N ARG A 85 7.04 -16.67 -16.90
CA ARG A 85 7.52 -15.30 -16.63
C ARG A 85 8.32 -14.75 -17.81
N GLU A 86 9.20 -15.55 -18.42
CA GLU A 86 9.94 -15.13 -19.62
C GLU A 86 8.99 -14.84 -20.79
N ARG A 87 8.01 -15.73 -21.04
CA ARG A 87 6.97 -15.51 -22.05
C ARG A 87 6.11 -14.28 -21.78
N TRP A 88 5.84 -13.97 -20.51
CA TRP A 88 5.12 -12.76 -20.13
C TRP A 88 5.94 -11.49 -20.44
N MET A 89 7.22 -11.46 -20.07
CA MET A 89 8.11 -10.33 -20.39
C MET A 89 8.20 -10.11 -21.91
N LYS A 90 8.31 -11.19 -22.69
CA LYS A 90 8.28 -11.12 -24.16
C LYS A 90 6.95 -10.56 -24.69
N LEU A 91 5.82 -11.06 -24.18
CA LEU A 91 4.49 -10.57 -24.56
C LEU A 91 4.31 -9.08 -24.20
N GLN A 92 4.84 -8.61 -23.07
CA GLN A 92 4.77 -7.19 -22.70
C GLN A 92 5.47 -6.31 -23.75
N GLY A 93 6.67 -6.70 -24.21
CA GLY A 93 7.36 -5.99 -25.30
C GLY A 93 6.59 -6.03 -26.63
N GLU A 94 6.04 -7.19 -27.00
CA GLU A 94 5.19 -7.33 -28.19
C GLU A 94 3.90 -6.48 -28.10
N VAL A 95 3.30 -6.38 -26.91
CA VAL A 95 2.13 -5.55 -26.61
C VAL A 95 2.44 -4.06 -26.69
N GLU A 96 3.59 -3.61 -26.17
CA GLU A 96 4.02 -2.21 -26.26
C GLU A 96 4.30 -1.79 -27.70
N GLU A 97 4.99 -2.65 -28.47
CA GLU A 97 5.22 -2.41 -29.91
C GLU A 97 3.90 -2.40 -30.70
N ALA A 98 2.98 -3.32 -30.40
CA ALA A 98 1.65 -3.34 -31.00
C ALA A 98 0.82 -2.10 -30.64
N ARG A 99 0.87 -1.65 -29.38
CA ARG A 99 0.20 -0.41 -28.92
C ARG A 99 0.72 0.82 -29.67
N ALA A 100 2.03 0.96 -29.84
CA ALA A 100 2.63 2.07 -30.57
C ALA A 100 2.16 2.10 -32.03
N LYS A 101 2.30 0.98 -32.76
CA LYS A 101 1.86 0.85 -34.16
C LYS A 101 0.35 1.06 -34.31
N ARG A 102 -0.45 0.56 -33.37
CA ARG A 102 -1.91 0.74 -33.41
C ARG A 102 -2.28 2.20 -33.15
N SER A 103 -1.64 2.90 -32.22
CA SER A 103 -1.84 4.34 -31.98
C SER A 103 -1.59 5.19 -33.24
N GLU A 104 -0.50 4.91 -33.96
CA GLU A 104 -0.22 5.54 -35.26
C GLU A 104 -1.33 5.26 -36.28
N SER A 105 -1.79 4.00 -36.37
CA SER A 105 -2.88 3.63 -37.28
C SER A 105 -4.23 4.27 -36.92
N LEU A 106 -4.57 4.39 -35.63
CA LEU A 106 -5.79 5.06 -35.17
C LEU A 106 -5.76 6.56 -35.48
N THR A 107 -4.58 7.18 -35.38
CA THR A 107 -4.35 8.56 -35.82
C THR A 107 -4.58 8.71 -37.32
N ALA A 108 -4.06 7.77 -38.14
CA ALA A 108 -4.24 7.77 -39.60
C ALA A 108 -5.68 7.43 -40.04
N GLU A 109 -6.41 6.62 -39.26
CA GLU A 109 -7.84 6.32 -39.42
C GLU A 109 -8.74 7.52 -39.05
N GLY A 110 -8.18 8.59 -38.46
CA GLY A 110 -8.93 9.78 -38.03
C GLY A 110 -9.74 9.56 -36.75
N VAL A 111 -9.38 8.57 -35.93
CA VAL A 111 -10.02 8.33 -34.63
C VAL A 111 -9.54 9.39 -33.63
N ASP A 112 -10.47 9.96 -32.88
CA ASP A 112 -10.18 11.03 -31.91
C ASP A 112 -9.29 10.55 -30.76
N ALA A 113 -8.35 11.39 -30.33
CA ALA A 113 -7.22 11.00 -29.47
C ALA A 113 -7.68 10.47 -28.10
N HIS A 114 -8.77 11.00 -27.54
CA HIS A 114 -9.32 10.54 -26.24
C HIS A 114 -9.89 9.12 -26.30
N LEU A 115 -10.10 8.56 -27.50
CA LEU A 115 -10.58 7.19 -27.69
C LEU A 115 -9.44 6.17 -27.80
N HIS A 116 -8.21 6.60 -28.07
CA HIS A 116 -7.09 5.69 -28.36
C HIS A 116 -6.82 4.78 -27.17
N ASP A 117 -6.61 5.33 -25.97
CA ASP A 117 -6.37 4.56 -24.74
C ASP A 117 -7.46 3.50 -24.48
N SER A 118 -8.71 3.83 -24.80
CA SER A 118 -9.87 2.97 -24.59
C SER A 118 -9.88 1.78 -25.56
N LEU A 119 -9.56 2.02 -26.83
CA LEU A 119 -9.43 0.98 -27.86
C LEU A 119 -8.20 0.09 -27.58
N LEU A 120 -7.05 0.72 -27.32
CA LEU A 120 -5.79 0.03 -27.02
C LEU A 120 -5.89 -0.82 -25.74
N ALA A 121 -6.59 -0.35 -24.70
CA ALA A 121 -6.85 -1.13 -23.50
C ALA A 121 -7.65 -2.40 -23.80
N LYS A 122 -8.70 -2.33 -24.64
CA LYS A 122 -9.48 -3.50 -25.04
C LYS A 122 -8.67 -4.47 -25.89
N GLU A 123 -7.92 -3.99 -26.88
CA GLU A 123 -7.08 -4.84 -27.73
C GLU A 123 -5.98 -5.54 -26.90
N THR A 124 -5.36 -4.83 -25.96
CA THR A 124 -4.38 -5.40 -25.03
C THR A 124 -5.02 -6.43 -24.09
N ALA A 125 -6.21 -6.15 -23.55
CA ALA A 125 -6.90 -7.06 -22.65
C ALA A 125 -7.23 -8.40 -23.32
N VAL A 126 -7.49 -8.42 -24.64
CA VAL A 126 -7.65 -9.67 -25.41
C VAL A 126 -6.35 -10.47 -25.46
N LEU A 127 -5.21 -9.83 -25.76
CA LEU A 127 -3.91 -10.50 -25.80
C LEU A 127 -3.52 -11.09 -24.43
N VAL A 128 -3.78 -10.35 -23.34
CA VAL A 128 -3.55 -10.81 -21.97
C VAL A 128 -4.51 -11.95 -21.58
N GLU A 129 -5.80 -11.86 -21.94
CA GLU A 129 -6.78 -12.94 -21.70
C GLU A 129 -6.38 -14.24 -22.43
N GLU A 130 -5.94 -14.15 -23.69
CA GLU A 130 -5.44 -15.33 -24.41
C GLU A 130 -4.20 -15.93 -23.77
N PHE A 131 -3.25 -15.10 -23.32
CA PHE A 131 -2.06 -15.57 -22.61
C PHE A 131 -2.42 -16.27 -21.29
N GLU A 132 -3.28 -15.66 -20.47
CA GLU A 132 -3.74 -16.25 -19.22
C GLU A 132 -4.50 -17.58 -19.44
N ALA A 133 -5.33 -17.67 -20.48
CA ALA A 133 -6.04 -18.89 -20.83
C ALA A 133 -5.08 -20.00 -21.27
N ARG A 134 -4.04 -19.68 -22.05
CA ARG A 134 -2.97 -20.63 -22.42
C ARG A 134 -2.15 -21.05 -21.19
N LYS A 135 -1.87 -20.14 -20.25
CA LYS A 135 -1.19 -20.48 -18.97
C LYS A 135 -2.04 -21.41 -18.11
N ASP A 136 -3.34 -21.13 -17.93
CA ASP A 136 -4.28 -21.97 -17.18
C ASP A 136 -4.40 -23.37 -17.80
N ALA A 137 -4.51 -23.47 -19.13
CA ALA A 137 -4.54 -24.76 -19.83
C ALA A 137 -3.23 -25.55 -19.62
N ALA A 138 -2.07 -24.91 -19.79
CA ALA A 138 -0.77 -25.58 -19.59
C ALA A 138 -0.53 -26.00 -18.13
N ALA A 139 -0.97 -25.17 -17.16
CA ALA A 139 -0.89 -25.50 -15.74
C ALA A 139 -1.77 -26.71 -15.38
N ARG A 140 -2.96 -26.83 -15.99
CA ARG A 140 -3.86 -27.98 -15.80
C ARG A 140 -3.30 -29.27 -16.37
N GLU A 141 -2.63 -29.23 -17.52
CA GLU A 141 -1.95 -30.43 -18.04
C GLU A 141 -0.76 -30.81 -17.16
N LEU A 142 0.02 -29.83 -16.67
CA LEU A 142 1.10 -30.08 -15.73
C LEU A 142 0.62 -30.71 -14.40
N ASP A 143 -0.51 -30.24 -13.84
CA ASP A 143 -1.08 -30.80 -12.60
C ASP A 143 -1.61 -32.25 -12.74
N LYS A 144 -1.84 -32.71 -13.98
CA LYS A 144 -2.14 -34.12 -14.29
C LYS A 144 -0.88 -34.97 -14.40
N SER A 145 0.22 -34.43 -14.91
CA SER A 145 1.46 -35.19 -15.13
C SER A 145 2.40 -35.22 -13.92
N MET A 146 2.34 -34.22 -13.03
CA MET A 146 3.18 -34.17 -11.84
C MET A 146 2.80 -35.24 -10.81
N PRO A 147 3.79 -35.76 -10.05
CA PRO A 147 3.51 -36.69 -8.96
C PRO A 147 2.64 -36.05 -7.87
N ARG A 148 1.96 -36.91 -7.11
CA ARG A 148 1.12 -36.56 -5.97
C ARG A 148 1.63 -37.32 -4.74
N PRO A 149 2.54 -36.73 -3.96
CA PRO A 149 2.88 -37.20 -2.62
C PRO A 149 1.65 -37.65 -1.83
N ALA A 150 1.76 -38.80 -1.15
CA ALA A 150 0.74 -39.29 -0.22
C ALA A 150 0.46 -38.23 0.86
N ARG A 151 -0.78 -38.09 1.34
CA ARG A 151 -1.06 -37.22 2.50
C ARG A 151 -0.48 -37.87 3.77
N TRP A 152 -0.09 -37.05 4.74
CA TRP A 152 0.38 -37.54 6.05
C TRP A 152 -0.68 -38.41 6.76
N VAL A 153 -1.95 -38.01 6.67
CA VAL A 153 -3.10 -38.78 7.20
C VAL A 153 -3.21 -40.17 6.58
N ASP A 154 -2.98 -40.27 5.26
CA ASP A 154 -3.11 -41.53 4.53
C ASP A 154 -1.95 -42.48 4.89
N PHE A 155 -0.71 -41.97 4.90
CA PHE A 155 0.48 -42.70 5.35
C PHE A 155 0.35 -43.21 6.79
N LEU A 156 -0.06 -42.36 7.73
CA LEU A 156 -0.31 -42.78 9.12
C LEU A 156 -1.45 -43.80 9.22
N GLY A 157 -2.47 -43.69 8.37
CA GLY A 157 -3.57 -44.64 8.28
C GLY A 157 -3.14 -46.03 7.80
N GLU A 158 -2.20 -46.11 6.85
CA GLU A 158 -1.56 -47.35 6.41
C GLU A 158 -0.66 -47.92 7.52
N LYS A 159 0.23 -47.10 8.11
CA LYS A 159 1.12 -47.52 9.20
C LYS A 159 0.39 -48.02 10.45
N ALA A 160 -0.74 -47.43 10.80
CA ALA A 160 -1.60 -47.87 11.90
C ALA A 160 -2.32 -49.21 11.62
N GLN A 161 -2.52 -49.57 10.34
CA GLN A 161 -3.02 -50.90 9.97
C GLN A 161 -1.92 -51.96 10.01
N GLU A 162 -0.68 -51.59 9.65
CA GLU A 162 0.50 -52.46 9.78
C GLU A 162 0.87 -52.72 11.25
N ASN A 163 0.69 -51.73 12.13
CA ASN A 163 1.08 -51.76 13.54
C ASN A 163 -0.11 -51.46 14.48
N PRO A 164 -1.10 -52.37 14.60
CA PRO A 164 -2.30 -52.14 15.40
C PRO A 164 -2.00 -52.04 16.90
N GLY A 165 -2.58 -51.02 17.56
CA GLY A 165 -2.42 -50.78 19.00
C GLY A 165 -1.19 -49.99 19.40
N ASP A 166 -0.52 -49.32 18.44
CA ASP A 166 0.61 -48.43 18.70
C ASP A 166 0.14 -47.03 19.14
N PRO A 167 0.33 -46.62 20.42
CA PRO A 167 -0.21 -45.38 20.95
C PRO A 167 0.40 -44.13 20.29
N VAL A 168 1.61 -44.23 19.71
CA VAL A 168 2.25 -43.11 19.00
C VAL A 168 1.57 -42.86 17.65
N LEU A 169 1.31 -43.93 16.88
CA LEU A 169 0.60 -43.84 15.60
C LEU A 169 -0.85 -43.39 15.80
N GLU A 170 -1.56 -43.92 16.80
CA GLU A 170 -2.92 -43.47 17.13
C GLU A 170 -2.96 -41.98 17.53
N SER A 171 -2.00 -41.52 18.34
CA SER A 171 -1.89 -40.10 18.71
C SER A 171 -1.59 -39.22 17.50
N LEU A 172 -0.68 -39.62 16.61
CA LEU A 172 -0.32 -38.85 15.41
C LEU A 172 -1.48 -38.81 14.40
N LEU A 173 -2.18 -39.92 14.22
CA LEU A 173 -3.33 -40.00 13.31
C LEU A 173 -4.50 -39.13 13.80
N GLU A 174 -4.74 -39.07 15.11
CA GLU A 174 -5.73 -38.15 15.71
C GLU A 174 -5.30 -36.68 15.70
N GLU A 175 -3.99 -36.37 15.66
CA GLU A 175 -3.47 -35.02 15.44
C GLU A 175 -3.68 -34.61 13.97
N ALA A 176 -3.27 -35.48 13.04
CA ALA A 176 -3.40 -35.26 11.60
C ALA A 176 -4.86 -35.18 11.12
N LYS A 177 -5.82 -35.85 11.78
CA LYS A 177 -7.27 -35.66 11.50
C LYS A 177 -7.82 -34.31 11.97
N LYS A 178 -7.22 -33.68 12.99
CA LYS A 178 -7.69 -32.40 13.54
C LYS A 178 -7.17 -31.21 12.75
N ALA A 179 -5.95 -31.33 12.22
CA ALA A 179 -5.34 -30.42 11.27
C ALA A 179 -5.04 -31.17 9.95
N PRO A 180 -6.07 -31.55 9.16
CA PRO A 180 -5.85 -32.33 7.95
C PRO A 180 -5.07 -31.53 6.91
N ASP A 181 -4.01 -32.14 6.37
CA ASP A 181 -3.31 -31.63 5.22
C ASP A 181 -4.31 -31.35 4.09
N SER A 182 -4.41 -30.08 3.68
CA SER A 182 -5.30 -29.66 2.59
C SER A 182 -5.12 -30.49 1.31
N GLY A 183 -3.94 -31.07 1.13
CA GLY A 183 -3.63 -32.03 0.07
C GLY A 183 -3.52 -31.41 -1.31
N ILE A 184 -3.05 -32.23 -2.24
CA ILE A 184 -2.67 -31.79 -3.58
C ILE A 184 -3.87 -31.92 -4.52
N GLU A 185 -4.91 -31.14 -4.22
CA GLU A 185 -6.03 -30.89 -5.12
C GLU A 185 -5.81 -29.53 -5.78
N GLY A 186 -4.96 -29.49 -6.83
CA GLY A 186 -4.58 -28.28 -7.55
C GLY A 186 -5.78 -27.64 -8.27
N PHE A 187 -6.21 -28.25 -9.38
CA PHE A 187 -7.34 -27.78 -10.19
C PHE A 187 -8.66 -28.56 -9.95
N GLY A 188 -8.80 -29.22 -8.79
CA GLY A 188 -9.86 -30.21 -8.51
C GLY A 188 -11.28 -29.75 -8.84
N GLY A 189 -11.84 -30.23 -9.95
CA GLY A 189 -13.22 -29.96 -10.39
C GLY A 189 -13.52 -28.52 -10.86
N VAL A 190 -12.55 -27.60 -10.78
CA VAL A 190 -12.75 -26.19 -11.16
C VAL A 190 -12.76 -26.07 -12.69
N PRO A 191 -13.74 -25.41 -13.33
CA PRO A 191 -13.74 -25.21 -14.78
C PRO A 191 -12.53 -24.37 -15.26
N PRO A 192 -12.14 -24.47 -16.55
CA PRO A 192 -11.13 -23.59 -17.16
C PRO A 192 -11.46 -22.11 -17.02
N LYS A 193 -10.44 -21.24 -17.06
CA LYS A 193 -10.66 -19.77 -17.12
C LYS A 193 -11.55 -19.41 -18.32
N ALA A 194 -12.51 -18.52 -18.08
CA ALA A 194 -13.43 -18.07 -19.13
C ALA A 194 -12.76 -17.06 -20.07
N VAL A 195 -13.02 -17.21 -21.37
CA VAL A 195 -12.70 -16.20 -22.40
C VAL A 195 -13.93 -15.31 -22.58
N THR A 196 -13.80 -14.02 -22.24
CA THR A 196 -14.93 -13.09 -22.10
C THR A 196 -14.88 -11.91 -23.05
N LEU A 197 -13.72 -11.64 -23.66
CA LEU A 197 -13.46 -10.50 -24.54
C LEU A 197 -13.50 -10.84 -26.05
N SER A 198 -13.38 -12.11 -26.42
CA SER A 198 -13.25 -12.53 -27.84
C SER A 198 -14.49 -12.25 -28.71
N ASP A 199 -15.68 -12.33 -28.12
CA ASP A 199 -16.97 -11.98 -28.76
C ASP A 199 -17.44 -10.55 -28.44
N LEU A 200 -16.55 -9.71 -27.90
CA LEU A 200 -16.84 -8.33 -27.51
C LEU A 200 -16.35 -7.34 -28.59
N VAL A 201 -17.30 -6.65 -29.24
CA VAL A 201 -17.06 -5.73 -30.34
C VAL A 201 -17.20 -4.29 -29.87
N ASN A 202 -16.19 -3.46 -30.09
CA ASN A 202 -16.25 -2.02 -29.85
C ASN A 202 -17.04 -1.29 -30.95
N ASN A 203 -17.84 -0.32 -30.56
CA ASN A 203 -18.64 0.52 -31.45
C ASN A 203 -18.56 1.96 -30.92
N ILE A 204 -18.17 2.91 -31.77
CA ILE A 204 -18.06 4.33 -31.40
C ILE A 204 -19.40 4.99 -31.77
N ASP A 205 -20.08 5.59 -30.78
CA ASP A 205 -21.32 6.32 -31.03
C ASP A 205 -21.04 7.74 -31.53
N LYS A 206 -22.08 8.40 -32.07
CA LYS A 206 -22.02 9.77 -32.61
C LYS A 206 -21.57 10.81 -31.59
N ASP A 207 -21.81 10.53 -30.31
CA ASP A 207 -21.40 11.38 -29.17
C ASP A 207 -19.94 11.15 -28.74
N GLY A 208 -19.15 10.37 -29.49
CA GLY A 208 -17.74 10.14 -29.21
C GLY A 208 -17.49 9.29 -27.95
N GLN A 209 -18.38 8.33 -27.67
CA GLN A 209 -18.24 7.33 -26.60
C GLN A 209 -18.08 5.93 -27.18
N ILE A 210 -17.40 5.03 -26.45
CA ILE A 210 -17.24 3.63 -26.88
C ILE A 210 -18.26 2.75 -26.17
N HIS A 211 -18.92 1.91 -26.96
CA HIS A 211 -19.88 0.92 -26.49
C HIS A 211 -19.39 -0.46 -26.89
N TYR A 212 -19.10 -1.28 -25.88
CA TYR A 212 -18.71 -2.67 -26.10
C TYR A 212 -19.99 -3.51 -26.19
N LYS A 213 -20.18 -4.16 -27.34
CA LYS A 213 -21.37 -4.92 -27.72
C LYS A 213 -21.05 -6.41 -27.75
N ARG A 214 -21.97 -7.21 -27.22
CA ARG A 214 -21.99 -8.67 -27.33
C ARG A 214 -23.19 -9.06 -28.19
N GLY A 215 -22.93 -9.47 -29.42
CA GLY A 215 -23.97 -9.58 -30.45
C GLY A 215 -24.68 -8.24 -30.70
N LEU A 216 -26.01 -8.20 -30.51
CA LEU A 216 -26.83 -6.99 -30.74
C LEU A 216 -26.98 -6.08 -29.51
N ARG A 217 -26.42 -6.43 -28.35
CA ARG A 217 -26.61 -5.69 -27.08
C ARG A 217 -25.33 -5.00 -26.64
N THR A 218 -25.41 -3.72 -26.26
CA THR A 218 -24.34 -3.04 -25.52
C THR A 218 -24.29 -3.58 -24.10
N VAL A 219 -23.16 -4.11 -23.67
CA VAL A 219 -22.97 -4.69 -22.32
C VAL A 219 -22.15 -3.77 -21.41
N ILE A 220 -21.23 -2.99 -21.97
CA ILE A 220 -20.37 -2.05 -21.23
C ILE A 220 -20.34 -0.72 -22.00
N HIS A 221 -20.53 0.40 -21.29
CA HIS A 221 -20.36 1.75 -21.83
C HIS A 221 -19.07 2.33 -21.27
N ASP A 222 -18.16 2.73 -22.14
CA ASP A 222 -16.90 3.37 -21.78
C ASP A 222 -17.04 4.89 -21.84
N ARG A 223 -16.83 5.56 -20.70
CA ARG A 223 -16.85 7.03 -20.59
C ARG A 223 -15.45 7.64 -20.49
N GLY A 224 -14.41 6.91 -20.87
CA GLY A 224 -13.01 7.29 -20.62
C GLY A 224 -12.61 7.03 -19.18
N SER A 225 -13.13 7.83 -18.25
CA SER A 225 -12.78 7.81 -16.81
C SER A 225 -13.34 6.62 -16.03
N ARG A 226 -14.31 5.88 -16.59
CA ARG A 226 -14.93 4.68 -15.97
C ARG A 226 -15.61 3.80 -17.01
N LEU A 227 -15.84 2.54 -16.65
CA LEU A 227 -16.64 1.57 -17.42
C LEU A 227 -17.97 1.29 -16.69
N ASP A 228 -19.09 1.60 -17.33
CA ASP A 228 -20.44 1.32 -16.82
C ASP A 228 -20.93 -0.03 -17.38
N VAL A 229 -21.00 -1.07 -16.55
CA VAL A 229 -21.56 -2.40 -16.93
C VAL A 229 -23.09 -2.36 -16.83
N GLN A 230 -23.80 -2.79 -17.88
CA GLN A 230 -25.26 -2.63 -17.95
C GLN A 230 -26.02 -3.66 -17.09
N ARG A 231 -25.45 -4.83 -16.82
CA ARG A 231 -26.12 -5.95 -16.13
C ARG A 231 -25.18 -6.60 -15.12
N ASN A 232 -25.75 -7.16 -14.04
CA ASN A 232 -24.99 -7.89 -13.02
C ASN A 232 -24.67 -9.35 -13.45
N ASP A 233 -24.25 -9.51 -14.72
CA ASP A 233 -23.92 -10.77 -15.37
C ASP A 233 -22.40 -11.00 -15.28
N ASP A 234 -21.97 -12.09 -14.63
CA ASP A 234 -20.58 -12.34 -14.23
C ASP A 234 -19.58 -12.21 -15.39
N ARG A 235 -19.95 -12.69 -16.58
CA ARG A 235 -19.13 -12.63 -17.80
C ARG A 235 -18.85 -11.21 -18.30
N ASP A 236 -19.82 -10.31 -18.18
CA ASP A 236 -19.69 -8.91 -18.61
C ASP A 236 -18.96 -8.07 -17.57
N ILE A 237 -19.09 -8.42 -16.28
CA ILE A 237 -18.29 -7.87 -15.19
C ILE A 237 -16.82 -8.26 -15.35
N GLU A 238 -16.53 -9.55 -15.60
CA GLU A 238 -15.18 -10.05 -15.83
C GLU A 238 -14.52 -9.37 -17.04
N ALA A 239 -15.25 -9.22 -18.15
CA ALA A 239 -14.79 -8.48 -19.32
C ALA A 239 -14.47 -7.01 -18.99
N ALA A 240 -15.35 -6.32 -18.25
CA ALA A 240 -15.12 -4.94 -17.83
C ALA A 240 -13.91 -4.80 -16.89
N LEU A 241 -13.69 -5.76 -15.98
CA LEU A 241 -12.54 -5.77 -15.09
C LEU A 241 -11.22 -6.00 -15.86
N LYS A 242 -11.21 -6.90 -16.84
CA LYS A 242 -10.03 -7.15 -17.71
C LYS A 242 -9.67 -5.92 -18.55
N ILE A 243 -10.66 -5.20 -19.10
CA ILE A 243 -10.40 -3.91 -19.79
C ILE A 243 -9.93 -2.84 -18.79
N SER A 244 -10.56 -2.76 -17.62
CA SER A 244 -10.18 -1.82 -16.54
C SER A 244 -8.72 -1.99 -16.11
N ALA A 245 -8.25 -3.24 -16.00
CA ALA A 245 -6.88 -3.57 -15.64
C ALA A 245 -5.83 -3.09 -16.65
N GLN A 246 -6.21 -2.85 -17.91
CA GLN A 246 -5.33 -2.34 -18.96
C GLN A 246 -5.44 -0.81 -19.16
N LYS A 247 -6.40 -0.18 -18.49
CA LYS A 247 -6.78 1.23 -18.64
C LYS A 247 -6.50 2.08 -17.40
N PHE A 248 -6.65 1.50 -16.22
CA PHE A 248 -6.50 2.18 -14.95
C PHE A 248 -5.27 1.67 -14.19
N ASP A 249 -4.79 2.51 -13.28
CA ASP A 249 -3.64 2.23 -12.43
C ASP A 249 -3.96 1.12 -11.40
N LEU A 250 -3.52 -0.10 -11.68
CA LEU A 250 -3.66 -1.25 -10.79
C LEU A 250 -2.88 -1.09 -9.48
N GLN A 251 -1.84 -0.26 -9.38
CA GLN A 251 -1.12 -0.05 -8.12
C GLN A 251 -2.00 0.67 -7.09
N LYS A 252 -2.85 1.59 -7.55
CA LYS A 252 -3.89 2.23 -6.73
C LYS A 252 -5.09 1.32 -6.49
N GLY A 253 -5.26 0.27 -7.28
CA GLY A 253 -6.41 -0.63 -7.25
C GLY A 253 -7.67 -0.06 -7.91
N LEU A 254 -8.62 -0.93 -8.23
CA LEU A 254 -9.87 -0.57 -8.89
C LEU A 254 -10.92 -0.09 -7.86
N MET A 255 -11.63 0.99 -8.18
CA MET A 255 -12.77 1.47 -7.38
C MET A 255 -14.09 0.96 -7.96
N LEU A 256 -14.76 0.05 -7.25
CA LEU A 256 -16.06 -0.47 -7.64
C LEU A 256 -17.17 0.49 -7.18
N THR A 257 -17.98 0.96 -8.13
CA THR A 257 -19.14 1.82 -7.88
C THR A 257 -20.41 1.15 -8.40
N GLY A 258 -21.56 1.45 -7.79
CA GLY A 258 -22.83 0.76 -8.08
C GLY A 258 -23.57 0.35 -6.80
N ASP A 259 -24.56 -0.53 -6.95
CA ASP A 259 -25.24 -1.15 -5.81
C ASP A 259 -24.37 -2.21 -5.12
N LEU A 260 -24.79 -2.63 -3.93
CA LEU A 260 -24.06 -3.59 -3.12
C LEU A 260 -23.96 -4.96 -3.80
N ALA A 261 -25.01 -5.38 -4.51
CA ALA A 261 -25.06 -6.64 -5.24
C ALA A 261 -24.06 -6.71 -6.42
N PHE A 262 -23.87 -5.59 -7.14
CA PHE A 262 -22.84 -5.46 -8.15
C PHE A 262 -21.45 -5.42 -7.53
N LYS A 263 -21.22 -4.59 -6.50
CA LYS A 263 -19.92 -4.49 -5.83
C LYS A 263 -19.43 -5.83 -5.27
N VAL A 264 -20.29 -6.58 -4.59
CA VAL A 264 -19.96 -7.91 -4.02
C VAL A 264 -19.58 -8.90 -5.12
N LYS A 265 -20.35 -8.99 -6.21
CA LYS A 265 -20.01 -9.84 -7.35
C LYS A 265 -18.71 -9.42 -8.04
N ALA A 266 -18.59 -8.14 -8.39
CA ALA A 266 -17.42 -7.61 -9.05
C ALA A 266 -16.15 -7.74 -8.19
N ALA A 267 -16.27 -7.66 -6.87
CA ALA A 267 -15.17 -7.92 -5.95
C ALA A 267 -14.78 -9.40 -5.92
N GLU A 268 -15.73 -10.34 -5.89
CA GLU A 268 -15.40 -11.77 -5.97
C GLU A 268 -14.70 -12.11 -7.29
N ILE A 269 -15.13 -11.53 -8.42
CA ILE A 269 -14.48 -11.72 -9.72
C ILE A 269 -13.10 -11.05 -9.75
N ALA A 270 -12.96 -9.81 -9.26
CA ALA A 270 -11.67 -9.13 -9.15
C ALA A 270 -10.69 -9.91 -8.25
N GLY A 271 -11.18 -10.53 -7.17
CA GLY A 271 -10.40 -11.42 -6.31
C GLY A 271 -9.88 -12.66 -7.04
N LYS A 272 -10.74 -13.31 -7.85
CA LYS A 272 -10.35 -14.44 -8.72
C LYS A 272 -9.29 -14.04 -9.75
N LEU A 273 -9.39 -12.83 -10.30
CA LEU A 273 -8.40 -12.27 -11.24
C LEU A 273 -7.14 -11.72 -10.52
N GLY A 274 -7.15 -11.59 -9.20
CA GLY A 274 -6.04 -11.03 -8.42
C GLY A 274 -5.93 -9.50 -8.45
N TYR A 275 -6.93 -8.79 -8.98
CA TYR A 275 -6.89 -7.32 -9.10
C TYR A 275 -7.17 -6.66 -7.75
N PRO A 276 -6.32 -5.74 -7.26
CA PRO A 276 -6.55 -5.03 -5.99
C PRO A 276 -7.71 -4.04 -6.09
N LEU A 277 -8.36 -3.75 -4.95
CA LEU A 277 -9.53 -2.88 -4.85
C LEU A 277 -9.28 -1.71 -3.88
N GLN A 278 -9.90 -0.57 -4.15
CA GLN A 278 -9.93 0.60 -3.24
C GLN A 278 -11.08 0.57 -2.24
N ASN A 279 -12.07 -0.31 -2.43
CA ASN A 279 -13.28 -0.34 -1.59
C ASN A 279 -12.97 -0.81 -0.16
N SER A 280 -13.38 -0.02 0.83
CA SER A 280 -13.25 -0.33 2.27
C SER A 280 -14.48 -1.04 2.88
N GLU A 281 -15.52 -1.30 2.09
CA GLU A 281 -16.75 -1.95 2.51
C GLU A 281 -16.49 -3.42 2.92
N PRO A 282 -16.91 -3.87 4.13
CA PRO A 282 -16.52 -5.17 4.66
C PRO A 282 -17.03 -6.34 3.82
N GLU A 283 -18.26 -6.26 3.30
CA GLU A 283 -18.84 -7.28 2.42
C GLU A 283 -18.07 -7.42 1.10
N VAL A 284 -17.61 -6.29 0.55
CA VAL A 284 -16.84 -6.22 -0.69
C VAL A 284 -15.44 -6.81 -0.48
N LEU A 285 -14.79 -6.51 0.65
CA LEU A 285 -13.51 -7.08 1.04
C LEU A 285 -13.60 -8.59 1.33
N MET A 286 -14.67 -9.05 1.99
CA MET A 286 -14.92 -10.48 2.20
C MET A 286 -15.14 -11.22 0.88
N ALA A 287 -15.93 -10.63 -0.03
CA ALA A 287 -16.17 -11.19 -1.37
C ALA A 287 -14.87 -11.26 -2.20
N TRP A 288 -14.04 -10.21 -2.17
CA TRP A 288 -12.73 -10.21 -2.82
C TRP A 288 -11.80 -11.30 -2.25
N LYS A 289 -11.73 -11.42 -0.92
CA LYS A 289 -10.93 -12.47 -0.28
C LYS A 289 -11.41 -13.86 -0.68
N LYS A 290 -12.73 -14.11 -0.60
CA LYS A 290 -13.34 -15.37 -1.07
C LYS A 290 -12.99 -15.65 -2.53
N GLY A 291 -13.05 -14.63 -3.40
CA GLY A 291 -12.64 -14.72 -4.80
C GLY A 291 -11.19 -15.18 -4.94
N ARG A 292 -10.27 -14.50 -4.24
CA ARG A 292 -8.84 -14.82 -4.22
C ARG A 292 -8.55 -16.23 -3.71
N ASP A 293 -9.20 -16.64 -2.61
CA ASP A 293 -9.04 -17.97 -2.00
C ASP A 293 -9.60 -19.10 -2.90
N THR A 294 -10.53 -18.77 -3.83
CA THR A 294 -11.08 -19.72 -4.83
C THR A 294 -10.32 -19.74 -6.17
N ASN A 295 -9.24 -18.98 -6.33
CA ASN A 295 -8.48 -18.94 -7.58
C ASN A 295 -7.69 -20.26 -7.77
N PRO A 296 -7.97 -21.07 -8.81
CA PRO A 296 -7.27 -22.34 -9.02
C PRO A 296 -5.82 -22.10 -9.43
N GLN A 297 -4.87 -22.71 -8.72
CA GLN A 297 -3.44 -22.56 -8.93
C GLN A 297 -2.70 -23.88 -8.72
N LEU A 298 -1.48 -23.96 -9.27
CA LEU A 298 -0.56 -25.08 -9.04
C LEU A 298 -0.18 -25.14 -7.55
N LYS A 299 -0.77 -26.07 -6.81
CA LYS A 299 -0.41 -26.30 -5.40
C LYS A 299 0.96 -26.98 -5.32
N ARG A 300 1.90 -26.31 -4.65
CA ARG A 300 3.17 -26.88 -4.19
C ARG A 300 2.90 -27.96 -3.14
N ALA A 301 3.74 -28.97 -3.10
CA ALA A 301 3.76 -29.93 -2.01
C ALA A 301 4.62 -29.37 -0.86
N VAL A 302 4.08 -29.37 0.35
CA VAL A 302 4.73 -28.88 1.57
C VAL A 302 4.88 -30.06 2.54
N MET A 303 5.94 -30.06 3.35
CA MET A 303 6.06 -31.01 4.46
C MET A 303 4.91 -30.79 5.46
N PRO A 304 4.27 -31.84 5.99
CA PRO A 304 3.21 -31.69 6.99
C PRO A 304 3.73 -30.95 8.22
N SER A 305 2.93 -30.03 8.75
CA SER A 305 3.26 -29.36 10.01
C SER A 305 2.76 -30.21 11.17
N VAL A 306 3.68 -30.90 11.84
CA VAL A 306 3.39 -31.51 13.14
C VAL A 306 3.32 -30.37 14.16
N GLU A 307 2.11 -29.95 14.54
CA GLU A 307 1.87 -28.74 15.37
C GLU A 307 2.59 -28.80 16.74
N ARG A 308 2.92 -30.01 17.22
CA ARG A 308 3.66 -30.24 18.47
C ARG A 308 5.16 -30.47 18.30
N GLY A 309 5.65 -30.39 17.07
CA GLY A 309 7.03 -30.68 16.70
C GLY A 309 7.47 -32.10 17.02
N ILE A 310 8.78 -32.31 16.90
CA ILE A 310 9.50 -33.51 17.32
C ILE A 310 9.38 -33.76 18.85
N THR A 311 9.03 -32.71 19.61
CA THR A 311 8.73 -32.74 21.04
C THR A 311 7.41 -33.46 21.36
N GLY A 312 7.41 -34.79 21.20
CA GLY A 312 6.58 -35.74 21.93
C GLY A 312 6.81 -35.72 23.45
N ASP A 313 6.82 -34.53 24.05
CA ASP A 313 6.41 -34.40 25.44
C ASP A 313 4.91 -34.69 25.47
N LEU A 314 4.52 -35.69 26.26
CA LEU A 314 3.19 -35.71 26.82
C LEU A 314 2.97 -34.35 27.49
N ALA A 315 2.06 -33.56 26.91
CA ALA A 315 1.52 -32.39 27.56
C ALA A 315 0.65 -32.86 28.74
N VAL A 316 1.31 -33.35 29.80
CA VAL A 316 0.83 -33.24 31.17
C VAL A 316 0.33 -31.81 31.27
N ALA A 317 -0.96 -31.66 31.57
CA ALA A 317 -1.64 -30.38 31.53
C ALA A 317 -1.13 -29.47 32.66
N LYS A 318 0.06 -28.89 32.46
CA LYS A 318 0.61 -27.86 33.33
C LYS A 318 -0.37 -26.68 33.30
N PRO A 319 -0.77 -26.17 34.47
CA PRO A 319 -1.72 -25.06 34.53
C PRO A 319 -1.14 -23.85 33.78
N ILE A 320 -2.04 -23.09 33.15
CA ILE A 320 -1.74 -22.08 32.12
C ILE A 320 -0.64 -21.07 32.55
N ALA A 321 -0.52 -20.79 33.85
CA ALA A 321 0.47 -19.90 34.46
C ALA A 321 1.95 -20.26 34.15
N GLU A 322 2.30 -21.53 33.93
CA GLU A 322 3.69 -21.93 33.62
C GLU A 322 4.02 -21.94 32.12
N ARG A 323 3.01 -21.80 31.24
CA ARG A 323 3.22 -21.71 29.78
C ARG A 323 3.54 -20.30 29.30
N THR A 324 3.32 -19.31 30.16
CA THR A 324 3.42 -17.88 29.86
C THR A 324 4.77 -17.29 30.28
N GLY A 325 5.85 -17.84 29.73
CA GLY A 325 7.18 -17.24 29.82
C GLY A 325 7.20 -15.80 29.26
N PRO A 326 8.20 -14.98 29.63
CA PRO A 326 8.27 -13.59 29.19
C PRO A 326 8.44 -13.51 27.65
N VAL A 327 7.52 -12.81 26.98
CA VAL A 327 7.46 -12.71 25.52
C VAL A 327 8.25 -11.50 25.04
N GLN A 328 9.05 -11.72 23.99
CA GLN A 328 9.87 -10.69 23.34
C GLN A 328 9.07 -10.01 22.21
N LEU A 329 8.88 -8.70 22.34
CA LEU A 329 8.16 -7.84 21.41
C LEU A 329 9.12 -6.83 20.77
N ARG A 330 9.00 -6.59 19.47
CA ARG A 330 9.60 -5.43 18.79
C ARG A 330 8.89 -4.16 19.25
N ALA A 331 9.65 -3.11 19.51
CA ALA A 331 9.13 -1.85 20.04
C ALA A 331 9.84 -0.64 19.41
N ASP A 332 9.11 0.47 19.26
CA ASP A 332 9.69 1.74 18.87
C ASP A 332 10.73 2.22 19.89
N PRO A 333 11.82 2.91 19.50
CA PRO A 333 12.78 3.50 20.42
C PRO A 333 12.18 4.26 21.61
N LEU A 334 11.10 5.04 21.41
CA LEU A 334 10.43 5.76 22.51
C LEU A 334 9.77 4.83 23.53
N THR A 335 9.33 3.64 23.08
CA THR A 335 8.76 2.60 23.96
C THR A 335 9.86 1.86 24.71
N VAL A 336 11.02 1.64 24.08
CA VAL A 336 12.20 1.04 24.72
C VAL A 336 12.77 1.97 25.81
N GLU A 337 12.87 3.28 25.55
CA GLU A 337 13.27 4.28 26.53
C GLU A 337 12.34 4.34 27.76
N GLN A 338 11.04 4.11 27.57
CA GLN A 338 10.03 4.11 28.63
C GLN A 338 9.75 2.74 29.25
N ALA A 339 10.50 1.69 28.89
CA ALA A 339 10.25 0.31 29.32
C ALA A 339 10.06 0.18 30.84
N GLY A 340 10.95 0.79 31.63
CA GLY A 340 10.87 0.79 33.10
C GLY A 340 9.62 1.47 33.67
N THR A 341 9.15 2.55 33.03
CA THR A 341 7.91 3.27 33.39
C THR A 341 6.64 2.48 33.01
N LEU A 342 6.74 1.62 31.99
CA LEU A 342 5.68 0.77 31.47
C LEU A 342 5.63 -0.62 32.14
N GLY A 343 6.56 -0.91 33.05
CA GLY A 343 6.65 -2.20 33.73
C GLY A 343 7.02 -3.36 32.79
N VAL A 344 7.83 -3.08 31.76
CA VAL A 344 8.39 -4.07 30.82
C VAL A 344 9.92 -3.97 30.84
N THR A 345 10.63 -5.04 30.48
CA THR A 345 12.10 -5.05 30.50
C THR A 345 12.67 -4.89 29.09
N ALA A 346 13.54 -3.89 28.87
CA ALA A 346 14.24 -3.74 27.59
C ALA A 346 15.32 -4.83 27.45
N ASN A 347 15.48 -5.39 26.24
CA ASN A 347 16.36 -6.53 25.95
C ASN A 347 17.29 -6.30 24.74
N GLY A 348 17.73 -5.05 24.55
CA GLY A 348 18.57 -4.64 23.40
C GLY A 348 17.78 -4.52 22.08
N ASP A 349 18.43 -4.00 21.05
CA ASP A 349 18.03 -4.04 19.62
C ASP A 349 16.53 -3.88 19.31
N GLY A 350 15.88 -2.86 19.90
CA GLY A 350 14.48 -2.56 19.67
C GLY A 350 13.50 -3.61 20.23
N VAL A 351 13.90 -4.36 21.25
CA VAL A 351 13.10 -5.41 21.89
C VAL A 351 12.73 -5.00 23.32
N VAL A 352 11.44 -5.11 23.65
CA VAL A 352 10.93 -5.14 25.03
C VAL A 352 10.38 -6.51 25.37
N VAL A 353 10.39 -6.83 26.65
CA VAL A 353 10.02 -8.13 27.18
C VAL A 353 8.91 -7.95 28.20
N MET A 354 7.77 -8.60 27.94
CA MET A 354 6.53 -8.44 28.70
C MET A 354 6.01 -9.81 29.16
N PRO A 355 5.46 -9.96 30.39
CA PRO A 355 4.83 -11.20 30.81
C PRO A 355 3.72 -11.62 29.85
N ALA A 356 3.69 -12.89 29.45
CA ALA A 356 2.75 -13.32 28.41
C ALA A 356 1.27 -13.24 28.85
N GLU A 357 0.97 -13.23 30.15
CA GLU A 357 -0.38 -12.90 30.64
C GLU A 357 -0.82 -11.49 30.21
N ARG A 358 0.06 -10.49 30.30
CA ARG A 358 -0.19 -9.11 29.82
C ARG A 358 -0.29 -9.06 28.30
N VAL A 359 0.57 -9.79 27.57
CA VAL A 359 0.47 -9.91 26.10
C VAL A 359 -0.86 -10.53 25.66
N LEU A 360 -1.32 -11.58 26.34
CA LEU A 360 -2.59 -12.23 26.04
C LEU A 360 -3.80 -11.36 26.41
N ALA A 361 -3.76 -10.67 27.55
CA ALA A 361 -4.80 -9.71 27.95
C ALA A 361 -4.88 -8.53 26.96
N ALA A 362 -3.74 -7.96 26.57
CA ALA A 362 -3.67 -6.92 25.56
C ALA A 362 -4.11 -7.41 24.18
N GLY A 363 -3.73 -8.63 23.78
CA GLY A 363 -4.15 -9.24 22.52
C GLY A 363 -5.66 -9.56 22.48
N ALA A 364 -6.27 -9.90 23.62
CA ALA A 364 -7.73 -10.04 23.75
C ALA A 364 -8.41 -8.67 23.66
N ALA A 365 -7.98 -7.71 24.48
CA ALA A 365 -8.49 -6.35 24.48
C ALA A 365 -8.36 -5.68 23.09
N PHE A 366 -7.26 -5.89 22.38
CA PHE A 366 -7.06 -5.40 21.01
C PHE A 366 -8.09 -5.97 20.01
N ARG A 367 -8.49 -7.25 20.15
CA ARG A 367 -9.53 -7.86 19.30
C ARG A 367 -10.95 -7.43 19.65
N GLU A 368 -11.19 -7.10 20.92
CA GLU A 368 -12.51 -6.71 21.43
C GLU A 368 -12.76 -5.19 21.34
N THR A 369 -11.71 -4.39 21.22
CA THR A 369 -11.78 -2.92 21.10
C THR A 369 -12.19 -2.50 19.70
N GLN A 370 -13.10 -1.53 19.60
CA GLN A 370 -13.56 -0.99 18.32
C GLN A 370 -12.42 -0.30 17.55
N ASN A 371 -12.38 -0.46 16.22
CA ASN A 371 -11.35 0.14 15.37
C ASN A 371 -11.16 1.66 15.61
N VAL A 372 -12.23 2.40 15.90
CA VAL A 372 -12.15 3.85 16.18
C VAL A 372 -11.31 4.13 17.44
N ALA A 373 -11.45 3.32 18.51
CA ALA A 373 -10.61 3.43 19.70
C ALA A 373 -9.17 2.96 19.45
N LEU A 374 -8.96 1.95 18.58
CA LEU A 374 -7.62 1.55 18.17
C LEU A 374 -6.89 2.63 17.35
N HIS A 375 -7.61 3.42 16.53
CA HIS A 375 -7.04 4.57 15.84
C HIS A 375 -6.63 5.69 16.82
N ILE A 376 -7.44 5.96 17.85
CA ILE A 376 -7.07 6.90 18.92
C ILE A 376 -5.82 6.41 19.66
N LEU A 377 -5.76 5.12 20.02
CA LEU A 377 -4.58 4.54 20.70
C LEU A 377 -3.32 4.48 19.81
N ALA A 378 -3.46 4.42 18.48
CA ALA A 378 -2.33 4.51 17.56
C ALA A 378 -1.65 5.90 17.55
N GLU A 379 -2.24 6.90 18.21
CA GLU A 379 -1.69 8.26 18.37
C GLU A 379 -1.18 8.51 19.81
N ALA A 380 -1.15 7.48 20.66
CA ALA A 380 -0.85 7.61 22.08
C ALA A 380 0.65 7.80 22.37
N ASP A 381 0.99 8.93 22.98
CA ASP A 381 2.29 9.25 23.55
C ASP A 381 2.45 8.57 24.93
N LEU A 382 3.08 7.39 24.94
CA LEU A 382 3.29 6.58 26.15
C LEU A 382 4.14 7.28 27.25
N ARG A 383 4.77 8.42 26.96
CA ARG A 383 5.46 9.26 27.97
C ARG A 383 4.46 10.02 28.86
N LYS A 384 3.21 10.19 28.43
CA LYS A 384 2.17 10.97 29.13
C LYS A 384 1.14 10.06 29.81
N PRO A 385 0.60 10.43 30.99
CA PRO A 385 -0.36 9.59 31.71
C PRO A 385 -1.69 9.42 30.98
N ASP A 386 -2.10 10.43 30.21
CA ASP A 386 -3.27 10.47 29.33
C ASP A 386 -3.01 9.93 27.91
N GLY A 387 -1.76 9.60 27.59
CA GLY A 387 -1.34 9.30 26.21
C GLY A 387 -1.35 10.51 25.27
N GLY A 388 -1.65 11.73 25.74
CA GLY A 388 -1.93 12.88 24.87
C GLY A 388 -3.14 12.73 23.94
N VAL A 389 -4.02 11.75 24.19
CA VAL A 389 -5.18 11.43 23.34
C VAL A 389 -6.51 11.90 23.96
N ASP A 390 -7.58 11.93 23.17
CA ASP A 390 -8.92 12.27 23.64
C ASP A 390 -9.51 11.16 24.54
N ILE A 391 -9.19 11.23 25.83
CA ILE A 391 -9.70 10.29 26.85
C ILE A 391 -11.23 10.30 26.92
N GLY A 392 -11.88 11.43 26.60
CA GLY A 392 -13.35 11.53 26.60
C GLY A 392 -13.96 10.53 25.62
N LYS A 393 -13.53 10.60 24.36
CA LYS A 393 -13.93 9.65 23.31
C LYS A 393 -13.45 8.22 23.59
N LEU A 394 -12.21 8.06 24.07
CA LEU A 394 -11.67 6.73 24.37
C LEU A 394 -12.45 6.04 25.52
N LYS A 395 -12.94 6.78 26.50
CA LYS A 395 -13.79 6.27 27.59
C LYS A 395 -15.18 5.84 27.11
N GLU A 396 -15.75 6.52 26.13
CA GLU A 396 -17.04 6.14 25.51
C GLU A 396 -16.90 4.86 24.67
N LEU A 397 -15.79 4.70 23.96
CA LEU A 397 -15.55 3.60 23.02
C LEU A 397 -14.91 2.36 23.68
N ALA A 398 -14.09 2.54 24.71
CA ALA A 398 -13.31 1.51 25.38
C ALA A 398 -13.10 1.82 26.89
N PRO A 399 -14.15 1.72 27.72
CA PRO A 399 -14.11 2.14 29.14
C PRO A 399 -13.14 1.33 30.01
N ASN A 400 -12.73 0.13 29.57
CA ASN A 400 -11.70 -0.70 30.19
C ASN A 400 -10.27 -0.19 29.95
N LEU A 401 -10.06 0.67 28.95
CA LEU A 401 -8.75 1.22 28.56
C LEU A 401 -8.47 2.60 29.21
N THR A 402 -9.43 3.17 29.94
CA THR A 402 -9.27 4.46 30.62
C THR A 402 -9.68 4.36 32.09
N ARG A 403 -8.95 5.01 32.99
CA ARG A 403 -9.30 5.09 34.41
C ARG A 403 -8.87 6.43 34.98
N ASN A 404 -9.76 7.11 35.71
CA ASN A 404 -9.47 8.36 36.42
C ASN A 404 -8.80 9.48 35.58
N GLY A 405 -9.06 9.54 34.27
CA GLY A 405 -8.42 10.52 33.38
C GLY A 405 -7.01 10.15 32.93
N SER A 406 -6.65 8.87 32.97
CA SER A 406 -5.40 8.33 32.42
C SER A 406 -5.63 7.02 31.66
N LEU A 407 -4.65 6.64 30.83
CA LEU A 407 -4.60 5.31 30.21
C LEU A 407 -4.31 4.23 31.25
N THR A 408 -5.03 3.12 31.19
CA THR A 408 -4.75 1.94 32.03
C THR A 408 -3.47 1.22 31.58
N GLU A 409 -2.90 0.38 32.45
CA GLU A 409 -1.78 -0.53 32.09
C GLU A 409 -2.13 -1.36 30.84
N LEU A 410 -3.33 -1.96 30.82
CA LEU A 410 -3.87 -2.69 29.68
C LEU A 410 -3.90 -1.86 28.39
N ALA A 411 -4.23 -0.56 28.45
CA ALA A 411 -4.25 0.30 27.27
C ALA A 411 -2.84 0.57 26.72
N ARG A 412 -1.84 0.69 27.60
CA ARG A 412 -0.43 0.82 27.20
C ARG A 412 0.08 -0.48 26.59
N ASP A 413 -0.27 -1.62 27.18
CA ASP A 413 0.08 -2.94 26.66
C ASP A 413 -0.54 -3.20 25.28
N VAL A 414 -1.78 -2.73 25.05
CA VAL A 414 -2.45 -2.76 23.74
C VAL A 414 -1.66 -1.97 22.70
N VAL A 415 -1.12 -0.79 23.05
CA VAL A 415 -0.25 0.00 22.14
C VAL A 415 1.05 -0.76 21.83
N ILE A 416 1.72 -1.33 22.84
CA ILE A 416 2.97 -2.08 22.65
C ILE A 416 2.76 -3.31 21.74
N VAL A 417 1.70 -4.09 21.97
CA VAL A 417 1.36 -5.28 21.16
C VAL A 417 0.93 -4.89 19.73
N ARG A 418 0.26 -3.74 19.57
CA ARG A 418 -0.10 -3.18 18.26
C ARG A 418 1.14 -2.73 17.48
N ASP A 419 2.09 -2.08 18.14
CA ASP A 419 3.33 -1.59 17.51
C ASP A 419 4.28 -2.74 17.14
N ASP A 420 4.42 -3.79 17.98
CA ASP A 420 5.13 -5.04 17.59
C ASP A 420 4.56 -5.62 16.30
N ARG A 421 3.24 -5.74 16.22
CA ARG A 421 2.57 -6.27 15.03
C ARG A 421 2.82 -5.39 13.80
N VAL A 422 2.82 -4.07 13.96
CA VAL A 422 3.12 -3.12 12.87
C VAL A 422 4.57 -3.26 12.39
N ILE A 423 5.53 -3.32 13.31
CA ILE A 423 6.96 -3.49 12.99
C ILE A 423 7.19 -4.82 12.26
N ARG A 424 6.72 -5.95 12.81
CA ARG A 424 6.85 -7.27 12.17
C ARG A 424 6.16 -7.35 10.81
N THR A 425 5.01 -6.68 10.65
CA THR A 425 4.33 -6.61 9.35
C THR A 425 5.20 -5.86 8.33
N ARG A 426 5.83 -4.74 8.72
CA ARG A 426 6.79 -4.02 7.85
C ARG A 426 8.05 -4.82 7.55
N GLU A 427 8.61 -5.54 8.53
CA GLU A 427 9.75 -6.45 8.32
C GLU A 427 9.42 -7.60 7.34
N SER A 428 8.15 -8.01 7.25
CA SER A 428 7.68 -9.07 6.34
C SER A 428 7.25 -8.60 4.94
N LEU A 429 7.20 -7.28 4.72
CA LEU A 429 6.79 -6.68 3.45
C LEU A 429 8.02 -6.26 2.62
N ASP A 430 7.86 -6.23 1.30
CA ASP A 430 8.94 -5.85 0.40
C ASP A 430 9.31 -4.36 0.54
N LYS A 431 10.61 -4.06 0.52
CA LYS A 431 11.15 -2.71 0.78
C LYS A 431 10.72 -1.70 -0.29
N GLU A 432 10.46 -2.15 -1.50
CA GLU A 432 9.98 -1.29 -2.60
C GLU A 432 8.58 -0.72 -2.32
N LEU A 433 7.80 -1.32 -1.41
CA LEU A 433 6.46 -0.86 -1.01
C LEU A 433 6.46 0.03 0.24
N GLU A 434 7.63 0.30 0.83
CA GLU A 434 7.78 1.18 2.00
C GLU A 434 7.08 2.54 1.87
N PRO A 435 7.22 3.34 0.78
CA PRO A 435 6.59 4.65 0.69
C PRO A 435 5.05 4.60 0.64
N VAL A 436 4.45 3.47 0.26
CA VAL A 436 2.99 3.29 0.24
C VAL A 436 2.46 2.90 1.62
N PHE A 437 3.15 1.99 2.32
CA PHE A 437 2.71 1.51 3.63
C PHE A 437 3.13 2.38 4.81
N LYS A 438 4.19 3.19 4.69
CA LYS A 438 4.73 4.01 5.78
C LYS A 438 3.66 4.92 6.42
N VAL A 439 2.74 5.48 5.63
CA VAL A 439 1.65 6.35 6.15
C VAL A 439 0.57 5.56 6.91
N ALA A 440 0.28 4.33 6.48
CA ALA A 440 -0.76 3.48 7.08
C ALA A 440 -0.27 2.66 8.28
N TYR A 441 1.01 2.29 8.30
CA TYR A 441 1.64 1.39 9.26
C TYR A 441 2.72 2.10 10.10
N MET A 442 2.40 3.28 10.62
CA MET A 442 3.25 3.96 11.61
C MET A 442 3.06 3.35 13.01
N THR A 443 4.15 3.26 13.79
CA THR A 443 4.09 3.05 15.25
C THR A 443 3.53 4.30 15.95
N ALA A 444 3.08 4.16 17.20
CA ALA A 444 2.67 5.33 17.99
C ALA A 444 3.85 6.29 18.21
N GLY A 445 5.06 5.75 18.44
CA GLY A 445 6.29 6.54 18.57
C GLY A 445 6.71 7.31 17.31
N GLU A 446 6.53 6.72 16.12
CA GLU A 446 6.78 7.42 14.85
C GLU A 446 5.83 8.62 14.67
N ARG A 447 4.53 8.45 14.99
CA ARG A 447 3.54 9.54 14.90
C ARG A 447 3.81 10.67 15.89
N VAL A 448 4.27 10.35 17.09
CA VAL A 448 4.67 11.35 18.08
C VAL A 448 5.84 12.20 17.57
N ARG A 449 6.86 11.57 16.96
CA ARG A 449 7.98 12.31 16.33
C ARG A 449 7.54 13.18 15.16
N GLU A 450 6.71 12.67 14.25
CA GLU A 450 6.19 13.47 13.12
C GLU A 450 5.36 14.67 13.60
N ASN A 451 4.53 14.49 14.63
CA ASN A 451 3.77 15.60 15.24
C ASN A 451 4.67 16.62 15.94
N GLU A 452 5.76 16.19 16.60
CA GLU A 452 6.76 17.09 17.21
C GLU A 452 7.54 17.87 16.15
N GLU A 453 7.93 17.23 15.03
CA GLU A 453 8.59 17.88 13.90
C GLU A 453 7.66 18.88 13.19
N LEU A 454 6.41 18.50 12.96
CA LEU A 454 5.38 19.38 12.39
C LEU A 454 5.13 20.59 13.31
N ALA A 455 4.94 20.38 14.60
CA ALA A 455 4.79 21.46 15.58
C ALA A 455 6.01 22.38 15.62
N ALA A 456 7.24 21.83 15.55
CA ALA A 456 8.47 22.62 15.49
C ALA A 456 8.59 23.44 14.18
N SER A 457 8.12 22.89 13.05
CA SER A 457 8.08 23.62 11.77
C SER A 457 7.07 24.78 11.79
N ILE A 458 5.88 24.56 12.39
CA ILE A 458 4.85 25.58 12.57
C ILE A 458 5.34 26.67 13.53
N ALA A 459 6.01 26.30 14.62
CA ALA A 459 6.61 27.24 15.56
C ALA A 459 7.67 28.12 14.88
N LYS A 460 8.55 27.53 14.07
CA LYS A 460 9.53 28.28 13.26
C LYS A 460 8.87 29.19 12.23
N ALA A 461 7.80 28.74 11.57
CA ALA A 461 7.04 29.59 10.64
C ALA A 461 6.42 30.80 11.36
N GLN A 462 5.82 30.60 12.53
CA GLN A 462 5.27 31.69 13.36
C GLN A 462 6.35 32.63 13.90
N GLU A 463 7.56 32.15 14.17
CA GLU A 463 8.71 32.97 14.56
C GLU A 463 9.26 33.81 13.38
N VAL A 464 9.26 33.25 12.18
CA VAL A 464 9.56 33.98 10.93
C VAL A 464 8.48 35.04 10.64
N GLU A 465 7.20 34.73 10.83
CA GLU A 465 6.11 35.72 10.67
C GLU A 465 6.20 36.85 11.71
N ARG A 466 6.48 36.51 12.99
CA ARG A 466 6.65 37.53 14.05
C ARG A 466 7.86 38.42 13.81
N SER A 467 8.99 37.86 13.39
CA SER A 467 10.18 38.65 13.05
C SER A 467 9.95 39.50 11.81
N ALA A 468 9.32 38.98 10.75
CA ALA A 468 8.94 39.75 9.57
C ALA A 468 7.97 40.90 9.89
N ALA A 469 6.97 40.68 10.75
CA ALA A 469 6.08 41.73 11.24
C ALA A 469 6.83 42.80 12.06
N GLN A 470 7.84 42.40 12.84
CA GLN A 470 8.67 43.32 13.60
C GLN A 470 9.60 44.16 12.70
N THR A 471 10.15 43.57 11.63
CA THR A 471 10.91 44.31 10.60
C THR A 471 10.02 45.28 9.82
N GLN A 472 8.80 44.87 9.45
CA GLN A 472 7.84 45.76 8.78
C GLN A 472 7.41 46.92 9.68
N ALA A 473 7.26 46.69 10.99
CA ALA A 473 6.99 47.77 11.96
C ALA A 473 8.17 48.76 12.04
N GLN A 474 9.41 48.27 12.05
CA GLN A 474 10.62 49.11 12.03
C GLN A 474 10.72 49.91 10.72
N GLU A 475 10.50 49.30 9.56
CA GLU A 475 10.46 50.02 8.27
C GLU A 475 9.34 51.06 8.20
N ALA A 476 8.19 50.79 8.81
CA ALA A 476 7.07 51.74 8.87
C ALA A 476 7.40 52.95 9.76
N ASP A 477 8.07 52.73 10.89
CA ASP A 477 8.56 53.81 11.77
C ASP A 477 9.68 54.62 11.10
N GLU A 478 10.62 53.99 10.39
CA GLU A 478 11.63 54.69 9.59
C GLU A 478 11.01 55.52 8.46
N LYS A 479 10.02 54.98 7.73
CA LYS A 479 9.27 55.74 6.71
C LYS A 479 8.48 56.89 7.34
N SER A 480 7.90 56.72 8.53
CA SER A 480 7.24 57.80 9.28
C SER A 480 8.22 58.91 9.69
N LEU A 481 9.44 58.54 10.12
CA LEU A 481 10.51 59.48 10.44
C LEU A 481 11.00 60.24 9.21
N LEU A 482 11.17 59.57 8.07
CA LEU A 482 11.54 60.19 6.80
C LEU A 482 10.48 61.19 6.31
N VAL A 483 9.18 60.85 6.39
CA VAL A 483 8.09 61.77 6.05
C VAL A 483 8.10 62.99 6.96
N ARG A 484 8.18 62.82 8.30
CA ARG A 484 8.27 63.96 9.24
C ARG A 484 9.51 64.85 9.01
N ASN A 485 10.61 64.28 8.50
CA ASN A 485 11.80 65.06 8.17
C ASN A 485 11.65 65.80 6.83
N ALA A 486 10.95 65.20 5.85
CA ALA A 486 10.59 65.86 4.59
C ALA A 486 9.60 67.00 4.82
N ASP A 487 8.56 66.81 5.63
CA ASP A 487 7.58 67.84 6.00
C ASP A 487 8.28 69.04 6.67
N LYS A 488 9.17 68.79 7.64
CA LYS A 488 9.99 69.85 8.28
C LYS A 488 10.92 70.58 7.30
N ALA A 489 11.40 69.91 6.26
CA ALA A 489 12.20 70.55 5.22
C ALA A 489 11.32 71.43 4.29
N LEU A 490 10.11 70.95 3.97
CA LEU A 490 9.12 71.68 3.17
C LEU A 490 8.63 72.93 3.92
N ASP A 491 8.29 72.80 5.21
CA ASP A 491 7.91 73.92 6.09
C ASP A 491 9.01 75.00 6.12
N LYS A 492 10.28 74.58 6.17
CA LYS A 492 11.43 75.50 6.15
C LYS A 492 11.58 76.19 4.79
N GLU A 493 11.32 75.49 3.68
CA GLU A 493 11.33 76.09 2.34
C GLU A 493 10.16 77.07 2.13
N ILE A 494 8.98 76.75 2.67
CA ILE A 494 7.80 77.64 2.69
C ILE A 494 8.10 78.89 3.51
N ALA A 495 8.72 78.75 4.70
CA ALA A 495 9.15 79.88 5.53
C ALA A 495 10.19 80.77 4.80
N GLU A 496 11.17 80.19 4.11
CA GLU A 496 12.11 80.96 3.29
C GLU A 496 11.44 81.68 2.11
N LYS A 497 10.45 81.05 1.46
CA LYS A 497 9.68 81.67 0.37
C LYS A 497 8.81 82.82 0.88
N ALA A 498 8.16 82.65 2.04
CA ALA A 498 7.41 83.72 2.70
C ALA A 498 8.30 84.91 3.04
N ALA A 499 9.47 84.70 3.66
CA ALA A 499 10.42 85.76 3.98
C ALA A 499 10.95 86.50 2.72
N LYS A 500 11.14 85.79 1.59
CA LYS A 500 11.51 86.39 0.30
C LYS A 500 10.36 87.16 -0.37
N GLN A 501 9.12 86.88 -0.01
CA GLN A 501 7.93 87.54 -0.53
C GLN A 501 7.61 88.81 0.29
N GLU A 502 7.69 88.73 1.62
CA GLU A 502 7.60 89.86 2.55
C GLU A 502 8.68 90.92 2.25
N GLY A 503 9.92 90.50 2.01
CA GLY A 503 11.02 91.38 1.56
C GLY A 503 10.87 91.93 0.12
N ARG A 504 9.87 91.47 -0.65
CA ARG A 504 9.48 92.06 -1.94
C ARG A 504 8.34 93.08 -1.77
N GLU A 505 7.39 92.79 -0.89
CA GLU A 505 6.27 93.68 -0.57
C GLU A 505 6.77 94.93 0.17
N GLU A 506 7.70 94.81 1.12
CA GLU A 506 8.39 95.98 1.74
C GLU A 506 9.12 96.86 0.73
N LYS A 507 9.52 96.31 -0.43
CA LYS A 507 10.21 97.06 -1.48
C LYS A 507 9.23 97.81 -2.39
N GLN A 508 8.07 97.20 -2.69
CA GLN A 508 7.00 97.84 -3.46
C GLN A 508 6.26 98.92 -2.63
N GLU A 509 6.04 98.72 -1.33
CA GLU A 509 5.44 99.77 -0.48
C GLU A 509 6.33 101.03 -0.35
N ARG A 510 7.64 100.91 -0.58
CA ARG A 510 8.56 102.06 -0.60
C ARG A 510 8.57 102.81 -1.93
N GLU A 511 8.29 102.15 -3.05
CA GLU A 511 8.18 102.81 -4.37
C GLU A 511 6.80 103.49 -4.54
N ILE A 512 5.71 102.89 -4.04
CA ILE A 512 4.34 103.42 -4.21
C ILE A 512 4.10 104.71 -3.40
N LYS A 513 4.81 104.93 -2.29
CA LYS A 513 4.72 106.18 -1.49
C LYS A 513 5.39 107.40 -2.15
N SER A 514 6.04 107.25 -3.31
CA SER A 514 6.74 108.35 -4.01
C SER A 514 5.94 109.05 -5.11
N GLU A 515 4.91 108.43 -5.69
CA GLU A 515 4.29 108.94 -6.94
C GLU A 515 2.79 109.29 -6.87
N GLU A 516 2.05 108.96 -5.79
CA GLU A 516 0.61 109.21 -5.74
C GLU A 516 0.23 110.57 -5.11
N LYS A 517 0.44 111.68 -5.85
CA LYS A 517 -0.22 112.97 -5.53
C LYS A 517 -0.45 113.93 -6.71
N ALA A 518 -1.20 113.52 -7.75
CA ALA A 518 -2.03 114.42 -8.59
C ALA A 518 -2.95 113.70 -9.63
N ILE A 519 -4.06 113.09 -9.18
CA ILE A 519 -5.47 113.48 -9.49
C ILE A 519 -5.79 114.06 -10.91
N PRO A 520 -6.91 113.72 -11.62
CA PRO A 520 -7.96 112.70 -11.39
C PRO A 520 -8.36 111.80 -12.60
N ALA A 521 -9.24 110.82 -12.30
CA ALA A 521 -10.11 110.00 -13.16
C ALA A 521 -11.00 110.81 -14.15
N PRO A 522 -11.73 110.21 -15.14
CA PRO A 522 -12.34 108.85 -15.17
C PRO A 522 -12.24 108.15 -16.57
N ALA A 523 -13.00 107.12 -17.01
CA ALA A 523 -14.21 106.40 -16.54
C ALA A 523 -14.42 105.03 -17.26
N VAL A 524 -15.42 104.22 -16.83
CA VAL A 524 -16.32 103.35 -17.69
C VAL A 524 -15.65 102.12 -18.40
N PHE A 525 -16.18 100.88 -18.47
CA PHE A 525 -17.46 100.22 -18.12
C PHE A 525 -17.36 98.67 -18.06
N ARG A 526 -18.35 97.99 -17.44
CA ARG A 526 -19.13 96.77 -17.83
C ARG A 526 -18.50 95.63 -18.72
N SER A 527 -18.89 94.34 -18.66
CA SER A 527 -19.88 93.55 -17.88
C SER A 527 -19.91 92.05 -18.30
N GLY A 528 -20.54 91.15 -17.50
CA GLY A 528 -21.04 89.81 -17.93
C GLY A 528 -20.20 88.63 -17.40
N ARG A 529 -20.69 87.63 -16.62
CA ARG A 529 -21.82 86.67 -16.77
C ARG A 529 -21.62 85.76 -18.01
N THR A 530 -21.64 84.42 -17.97
CA THR A 530 -22.53 83.49 -17.22
C THR A 530 -21.97 82.06 -17.02
N GLY A 531 -22.41 81.39 -15.92
CA GLY A 531 -22.81 79.97 -15.87
C GLY A 531 -21.71 78.92 -15.68
N ARG A 532 -21.96 77.65 -15.30
CA ARG A 532 -23.12 76.86 -14.79
C ARG A 532 -22.45 75.52 -14.35
N GLY A 533 -22.62 74.86 -13.20
CA GLY A 533 -23.66 74.84 -12.17
C GLY A 533 -24.24 73.41 -12.09
N MET A 534 -23.99 72.66 -10.98
CA MET A 534 -24.74 71.50 -10.43
C MET A 534 -23.82 70.55 -9.60
N ASP A 535 -24.32 69.66 -8.74
CA ASP A 535 -25.17 69.85 -7.54
C ASP A 535 -25.12 68.56 -6.67
N MET A 536 -25.45 68.69 -5.38
CA MET A 536 -25.84 67.66 -4.39
C MET A 536 -25.05 66.34 -4.21
N GLY A 537 -24.92 65.96 -2.93
CA GLY A 537 -24.64 64.58 -2.50
C GLY A 537 -25.76 64.02 -1.60
N GLN A 538 -25.37 63.09 -0.72
CA GLN A 538 -26.17 62.31 0.25
C GLN A 538 -26.92 61.07 -0.26
N GLY A 539 -26.70 59.98 0.48
CA GLY A 539 -27.32 58.66 0.37
C GLY A 539 -26.69 57.73 1.40
N ILE A 540 -27.31 57.63 2.59
CA ILE A 540 -26.84 56.83 3.73
C ILE A 540 -27.33 55.38 3.57
N GLY A 541 -26.60 54.41 4.11
CA GLY A 541 -26.88 52.98 3.94
C GLY A 541 -27.92 52.38 4.89
N PHE A 542 -28.13 51.07 4.70
CA PHE A 542 -28.55 50.06 5.67
C PHE A 542 -27.78 48.78 5.35
#